data_AF-A0A6G7PGG7-F1
#
_entry.id   AF-A0A6G7PGG7-F1
#
_cell.length_a   1.000
_cell.length_b   1.000
_cell.length_c   1.000
_cell.angle_alpha   90.00
_cell.angle_beta   90.00
_cell.angle_gamma   90.00
#
_symmetry.space_group_name_H-M   'P 1'
#
loop_
_entity.id
_entity.type
_entity.pdbx_description
1 polymer ?
#
loop_
_entity_poly.entity_id
_entity_poly.type
_entity_poly.pdbx_seq_one_letter_code
_entity_poly.pdbx_strand_id
1 'polypeptide(L)'
;MATPLPDYASLLPELKEVRRAGLVRLHGRSLPALESAARAVTATAARTPGAAVEALLRLAVTRLDAGTLRTAAEYTMGLAHGTRDWPASSRRARAASVYGVSVERFRKDHEVMVLGQIAEHIVRLAGEPAGVTARTAAGEWGANTHRSVAARAGGRPVRLTLHVHPVDLLRDVDVIVSPSNVYLALPEPYKASVAASLRRAAATHGVTGEVLDDPLPGELRAWAARHGASGRAVLPGTVAATGSGALARQGVRRVYHAAVAVPRAGTNDYDVHPADVTRSVSRVLAVLAEERDRHTPPLRSVCFPLLGAGRGGLPYHVSLAAVWAAVEAELARGADWDVHFVVRTAEAAELVERIPAGGVPVHGPGPAG
;
A
#
# COMPACT_ATOMS: atom_id res chain seq x y z
N MET A 1 18.20 17.14 30.78
CA MET A 1 17.38 15.92 30.64
C MET A 1 17.02 15.76 29.18
N ALA A 2 17.36 14.64 28.54
CA ALA A 2 17.03 14.41 27.13
C ALA A 2 15.49 14.36 27.01
N THR A 3 14.91 15.26 26.21
CA THR A 3 13.48 15.22 25.91
C THR A 3 13.20 13.92 25.15
N PRO A 4 12.20 13.10 25.56
CA PRO A 4 11.89 11.87 24.84
C PRO A 4 11.57 12.19 23.38
N LEU A 5 12.11 11.35 22.48
CA LEU A 5 11.83 11.45 21.06
C LEU A 5 10.31 11.31 20.84
N PRO A 6 9.71 12.17 20.01
CA PRO A 6 8.28 12.14 19.77
C PRO A 6 7.89 10.86 19.02
N ASP A 7 6.84 10.19 19.49
CA ASP A 7 6.29 9.00 18.84
C ASP A 7 5.08 9.33 17.97
N TYR A 8 4.70 8.37 17.12
CA TYR A 8 3.56 8.50 16.22
C TYR A 8 2.24 8.81 16.95
N ALA A 9 2.01 8.15 18.09
CA ALA A 9 0.79 8.28 18.88
C ALA A 9 0.60 9.69 19.45
N SER A 10 1.69 10.37 19.81
CA SER A 10 1.70 11.73 20.36
C SER A 10 1.57 12.80 19.27
N LEU A 11 2.13 12.56 18.08
CA LEU A 11 2.11 13.53 16.97
C LEU A 11 0.76 13.61 16.26
N LEU A 12 0.06 12.48 16.08
CA LEU A 12 -1.16 12.44 15.28
C LEU A 12 -2.30 13.34 15.86
N PRO A 13 -2.56 13.40 17.18
CA PRO A 13 -3.52 14.33 17.77
C PRO A 13 -3.15 15.80 17.53
N GLU A 14 -1.88 16.18 17.69
CA GLU A 14 -1.41 17.55 17.48
C GLU A 14 -1.52 17.97 16.01
N LEU A 15 -1.21 17.07 15.07
CA LEU A 15 -1.40 17.31 13.65
C LEU A 15 -2.89 17.52 13.30
N LYS A 16 -3.80 16.78 13.92
CA LYS A 16 -5.25 17.03 13.78
C LYS A 16 -5.63 18.41 14.32
N GLU A 17 -5.01 18.87 15.39
CA GLU A 17 -5.22 20.20 15.93
C GLU A 17 -4.73 21.28 14.96
N VAL A 18 -3.49 21.18 14.47
CA VAL A 18 -2.95 22.10 13.46
C VAL A 18 -3.84 22.14 12.21
N ARG A 19 -4.28 20.97 11.73
CA ARG A 19 -5.20 20.86 10.59
C ARG A 19 -6.54 21.57 10.83
N ARG A 20 -7.06 21.56 12.06
CA ARG A 20 -8.31 22.27 12.43
C ARG A 20 -8.10 23.77 12.57
N ALA A 21 -7.01 24.18 13.24
CA ALA A 21 -6.72 25.57 13.54
C ALA A 21 -6.19 26.38 12.33
N GLY A 22 -5.38 25.75 11.48
CA GLY A 22 -4.62 26.39 10.40
C GLY A 22 -3.33 27.08 10.89
N LEU A 23 -2.40 27.32 9.97
CA LEU A 23 -1.06 27.84 10.27
C LEU A 23 -1.06 29.23 10.90
N VAL A 24 -2.04 30.08 10.56
CA VAL A 24 -2.18 31.44 11.12
C VAL A 24 -2.44 31.41 12.63
N ARG A 25 -3.07 30.36 13.15
CA ARG A 25 -3.49 30.24 14.55
C ARG A 25 -2.62 29.29 15.36
N LEU A 26 -1.37 29.08 14.94
CA LEU A 26 -0.37 28.30 15.68
C LEU A 26 0.18 29.06 16.89
N HIS A 27 0.16 30.39 16.85
CA HIS A 27 0.66 31.21 17.95
C HIS A 27 -0.22 31.04 19.19
N GLY A 28 0.39 30.65 20.33
CA GLY A 28 -0.30 30.44 21.61
C GLY A 28 -0.95 29.06 21.79
N ARG A 29 -0.74 28.10 20.88
CA ARG A 29 -1.16 26.70 21.06
C ARG A 29 -0.03 25.87 21.66
N SER A 30 -0.38 24.97 22.57
CA SER A 30 0.54 24.00 23.15
C SER A 30 0.61 22.77 22.25
N LEU A 31 1.74 22.57 21.56
CA LEU A 31 1.98 21.43 20.67
C LEU A 31 3.29 20.73 21.08
N PRO A 32 3.37 20.15 22.30
CA PRO A 32 4.63 19.70 22.89
C PRO A 32 5.37 18.63 22.08
N ALA A 33 4.67 17.72 21.40
CA ALA A 33 5.30 16.69 20.57
C ALA A 33 5.88 17.28 19.28
N LEU A 34 5.14 18.15 18.59
CA LEU A 34 5.61 18.85 17.39
C LEU A 34 6.73 19.85 17.71
N GLU A 35 6.66 20.52 18.86
CA GLU A 35 7.73 21.40 19.33
C GLU A 35 9.00 20.62 19.67
N SER A 36 8.86 19.45 20.33
CA SER A 36 9.98 18.55 20.59
C SER A 36 10.62 18.06 19.29
N ALA A 37 9.81 17.60 18.34
CA ALA A 37 10.27 17.21 17.01
C ALA A 37 10.99 18.35 16.28
N ALA A 38 10.42 19.56 16.30
CA ALA A 38 11.01 20.70 15.62
C ALA A 38 12.38 21.06 16.21
N ARG A 39 12.53 20.95 17.53
CA ARG A 39 13.83 21.13 18.22
C ARG A 39 14.86 20.07 17.82
N ALA A 40 14.44 18.82 17.67
CA ALA A 40 15.33 17.72 17.25
C ALA A 40 15.80 17.89 15.79
N VAL A 41 14.93 18.37 14.91
CA VAL A 41 15.16 18.40 13.45
C VAL A 41 15.84 19.69 12.97
N THR A 42 15.52 20.83 13.58
CA THR A 42 16.02 22.14 13.10
C THR A 42 17.20 22.61 13.94
N ALA A 43 18.42 22.42 13.44
CA ALA A 43 19.61 23.03 14.00
C ALA A 43 19.57 24.55 13.79
N THR A 44 19.35 25.29 14.89
CA THR A 44 19.60 26.73 15.08
C THR A 44 18.90 27.74 14.15
N ALA A 45 17.89 28.42 14.69
CA ALA A 45 17.78 29.89 14.79
C ALA A 45 16.63 30.21 15.77
N ALA A 46 16.65 31.39 16.41
CA ALA A 46 15.60 31.87 17.32
C ALA A 46 14.25 32.06 16.60
N ARG A 47 13.57 30.96 16.28
CA ARG A 47 12.22 30.94 15.74
C ARG A 47 11.24 30.85 16.89
N THR A 48 10.11 31.55 16.77
CA THR A 48 8.99 31.30 17.66
C THR A 48 8.55 29.83 17.54
N PRO A 49 8.01 29.20 18.60
CA PRO A 49 7.59 27.79 18.56
C PRO A 49 6.70 27.46 17.35
N GLY A 50 5.73 28.33 17.04
CA GLY A 50 4.87 28.17 15.87
C GLY A 50 5.60 28.20 14.53
N ALA A 51 6.64 29.04 14.38
CA ALA A 51 7.45 29.10 13.16
C ALA A 51 8.39 27.89 13.03
N ALA A 52 8.86 27.33 14.15
CA ALA A 52 9.63 26.09 14.16
C ALA A 52 8.76 24.89 13.75
N VAL A 53 7.53 24.81 14.29
CA VAL A 53 6.54 23.79 13.91
C VAL A 53 6.15 23.92 12.44
N GLU A 54 5.88 25.13 11.94
CA GLU A 54 5.57 25.33 10.52
C GLU A 54 6.74 24.90 9.62
N ALA A 55 7.98 25.22 9.99
CA ALA A 55 9.16 24.82 9.23
C ALA A 55 9.34 23.29 9.23
N LEU A 56 9.12 22.63 10.36
CA LEU A 56 9.09 21.17 10.46
C LEU A 56 8.01 20.58 9.54
N LEU A 57 6.79 21.11 9.58
CA LEU A 57 5.69 20.64 8.74
C LEU A 57 5.99 20.83 7.26
N ARG A 58 6.56 21.98 6.87
CA ARG A 58 7.00 22.21 5.50
C ARG A 58 8.07 21.20 5.10
N LEU A 59 9.07 20.97 5.95
CA LEU A 59 10.11 19.97 5.69
C LEU A 59 9.53 18.55 5.56
N ALA A 60 8.67 18.14 6.49
CA ALA A 60 8.01 16.84 6.48
C ALA A 60 7.16 16.66 5.21
N VAL A 61 6.36 17.66 4.84
CA VAL A 61 5.52 17.63 3.63
C VAL A 61 6.36 17.65 2.35
N THR A 62 7.44 18.44 2.30
CA THR A 62 8.37 18.41 1.14
C THR A 62 9.05 17.06 0.96
N ARG A 63 9.25 16.30 2.06
CA ARG A 63 9.80 14.93 2.03
C ARG A 63 8.76 13.85 1.73
N LEU A 64 7.46 14.15 1.69
CA LEU A 64 6.45 13.22 1.17
C LEU A 64 6.63 13.02 -0.34
N ASP A 65 6.22 11.87 -0.86
CA ASP A 65 6.27 11.60 -2.30
C ASP A 65 5.55 12.66 -3.12
N ALA A 66 6.22 13.11 -4.20
CA ALA A 66 5.63 14.05 -5.14
C ALA A 66 4.37 13.46 -5.77
N GLY A 67 3.39 14.31 -6.07
CA GLY A 67 2.09 13.89 -6.61
C GLY A 67 0.96 14.11 -5.62
N THR A 68 -0.09 13.29 -5.71
CA THR A 68 -1.36 13.52 -5.01
C THR A 68 -1.22 13.56 -3.49
N LEU A 69 -0.34 12.74 -2.90
CA LEU A 69 -0.09 12.74 -1.46
C LEU A 69 0.50 14.05 -0.96
N ARG A 70 1.64 14.49 -1.53
CA ARG A 70 2.25 15.77 -1.18
C ARG A 70 1.29 16.93 -1.43
N THR A 71 0.66 16.98 -2.60
CA THR A 71 -0.27 18.08 -2.93
C THR A 71 -1.49 18.09 -1.98
N ALA A 72 -2.05 16.94 -1.64
CA ALA A 72 -3.14 16.87 -0.67
C ALA A 72 -2.67 17.23 0.75
N ALA A 73 -1.46 16.84 1.15
CA ALA A 73 -0.86 17.24 2.42
C ALA A 73 -0.63 18.75 2.50
N GLU A 74 -0.09 19.34 1.43
CA GLU A 74 0.09 20.79 1.29
C GLU A 74 -1.23 21.53 1.46
N TYR A 75 -2.29 21.11 0.76
CA TYR A 75 -3.61 21.70 0.93
C TYR A 75 -4.22 21.44 2.30
N THR A 76 -4.10 20.22 2.85
CA THR A 76 -4.65 19.86 4.17
C THR A 76 -4.06 20.73 5.27
N MET A 77 -2.75 20.94 5.23
CA MET A 77 -2.00 21.72 6.22
C MET A 77 -1.94 23.22 5.92
N GLY A 78 -2.43 23.66 4.75
CA GLY A 78 -2.38 25.07 4.34
C GLY A 78 -0.98 25.56 3.95
N LEU A 79 -0.12 24.64 3.52
CA LEU A 79 1.26 24.89 3.08
C LEU A 79 1.35 25.18 1.57
N ALA A 80 0.33 24.81 0.80
CA ALA A 80 0.26 25.18 -0.62
C ALA A 80 0.23 26.71 -0.77
N HIS A 81 0.86 27.23 -1.82
CA HIS A 81 0.94 28.66 -2.08
C HIS A 81 -0.45 29.32 -2.07
N GLY A 82 -0.60 30.42 -1.33
CA GLY A 82 -1.86 31.16 -1.21
C GLY A 82 -2.96 30.49 -0.39
N THR A 83 -2.69 29.40 0.35
CA THR A 83 -3.70 28.66 1.12
C THR A 83 -3.57 28.78 2.64
N ARG A 84 -2.65 29.63 3.11
CA ARG A 84 -2.27 29.79 4.51
C ARG A 84 -3.46 30.18 5.42
N ASP A 85 -4.28 31.09 4.93
CA ASP A 85 -5.41 31.73 5.61
C ASP A 85 -6.76 31.07 5.27
N TRP A 86 -6.77 30.06 4.40
CA TRP A 86 -8.00 29.40 4.00
C TRP A 86 -8.69 28.73 5.19
N PRO A 87 -10.03 28.71 5.24
CA PRO A 87 -10.78 27.93 6.22
C PRO A 87 -10.44 26.44 6.14
N ALA A 88 -10.51 25.75 7.29
CA ALA A 88 -10.20 24.31 7.36
C ALA A 88 -11.15 23.43 6.53
N SER A 89 -12.37 23.90 6.25
CA SER A 89 -13.31 23.28 5.32
C SER A 89 -12.84 23.42 3.86
N SER A 90 -12.44 24.62 3.43
CA SER A 90 -11.95 24.89 2.08
C SER A 90 -10.66 24.13 1.76
N ARG A 91 -9.72 24.07 2.72
CA ARG A 91 -8.51 23.25 2.62
C ARG A 91 -8.84 21.76 2.43
N ARG A 92 -9.81 21.24 3.18
CA ARG A 92 -10.29 19.84 3.05
C ARG A 92 -10.90 19.59 1.68
N ALA A 93 -11.78 20.49 1.23
CA ALA A 93 -12.44 20.34 -0.05
C ALA A 93 -11.42 20.31 -1.20
N ARG A 94 -10.40 21.18 -1.14
CA ARG A 94 -9.33 21.18 -2.11
C ARG A 94 -8.47 19.91 -2.04
N ALA A 95 -8.09 19.47 -0.85
CA ALA A 95 -7.34 18.22 -0.68
C ALA A 95 -8.14 16.98 -1.15
N ALA A 96 -9.46 16.95 -0.93
CA ALA A 96 -10.35 15.92 -1.44
C ALA A 96 -10.38 15.89 -2.97
N SER A 97 -10.38 17.07 -3.61
CA SER A 97 -10.35 17.19 -5.07
C SER A 97 -9.06 16.63 -5.70
N VAL A 98 -7.93 16.69 -4.99
CA VAL A 98 -6.66 16.09 -5.44
C VAL A 98 -6.76 14.58 -5.59
N TYR A 99 -7.55 13.93 -4.73
CA TYR A 99 -7.81 12.49 -4.79
C TYR A 99 -9.03 12.13 -5.66
N GLY A 100 -9.78 13.11 -6.16
CA GLY A 100 -11.03 12.85 -6.87
C GLY A 100 -12.11 12.19 -6.00
N VAL A 101 -12.09 12.43 -4.68
CA VAL A 101 -13.06 11.85 -3.73
C VAL A 101 -13.94 12.93 -3.09
N SER A 102 -15.08 12.51 -2.53
CA SER A 102 -15.95 13.42 -1.79
C SER A 102 -15.27 13.94 -0.51
N VAL A 103 -15.68 15.13 -0.05
CA VAL A 103 -15.13 15.76 1.17
C VAL A 103 -15.31 14.87 2.39
N GLU A 104 -16.44 14.16 2.49
CA GLU A 104 -16.71 13.26 3.62
C GLU A 104 -15.86 11.99 3.58
N ARG A 105 -15.61 11.42 2.39
CA ARG A 105 -14.69 10.29 2.22
C ARG A 105 -13.25 10.70 2.52
N PHE A 106 -12.86 11.90 2.09
CA PHE A 106 -11.57 12.45 2.45
C PHE A 106 -11.44 12.57 3.97
N ARG A 107 -12.45 13.13 4.65
CA ARG A 107 -12.46 13.30 6.11
C ARG A 107 -12.27 11.99 6.88
N LYS A 108 -12.96 10.92 6.46
CA LYS A 108 -12.96 9.64 7.18
C LYS A 108 -11.68 8.83 6.96
N ASP A 109 -11.20 8.78 5.71
CA ASP A 109 -10.16 7.84 5.32
C ASP A 109 -8.84 8.56 4.96
N HIS A 110 -8.91 9.48 3.99
CA HIS A 110 -7.71 10.04 3.36
C HIS A 110 -7.03 11.09 4.25
N GLU A 111 -7.80 11.87 5.01
CA GLU A 111 -7.27 12.85 5.96
C GLU A 111 -6.50 12.15 7.08
N VAL A 112 -7.00 11.01 7.56
CA VAL A 112 -6.31 10.21 8.57
C VAL A 112 -5.01 9.65 8.00
N MET A 113 -5.03 9.14 6.77
CA MET A 113 -3.83 8.64 6.07
C MET A 113 -2.80 9.75 5.85
N VAL A 114 -3.20 10.89 5.30
CA VAL A 114 -2.32 12.05 5.04
C VAL A 114 -1.64 12.52 6.32
N LEU A 115 -2.40 12.65 7.41
CA LEU A 115 -1.83 13.06 8.70
C LEU A 115 -0.92 11.99 9.30
N GLY A 116 -1.25 10.70 9.11
CA GLY A 116 -0.38 9.58 9.50
C GLY A 116 0.96 9.61 8.76
N GLN A 117 0.94 9.84 7.45
CA GLN A 117 2.16 9.96 6.64
C GLN A 117 3.02 11.15 7.08
N ILE A 118 2.41 12.30 7.39
CA ILE A 118 3.14 13.44 7.96
C ILE A 118 3.77 13.07 9.32
N ALA A 119 3.03 12.38 10.19
CA ALA A 119 3.53 11.96 11.50
C ALA A 119 4.74 11.01 11.38
N GLU A 120 4.65 9.98 10.55
CA GLU A 120 5.75 9.04 10.30
C GLU A 120 7.02 9.73 9.78
N HIS A 121 6.85 10.71 8.88
CA HIS A 121 7.98 11.51 8.39
C HIS A 121 8.60 12.38 9.48
N ILE A 122 7.80 12.95 10.38
CA ILE A 122 8.30 13.74 11.51
C ILE A 122 9.09 12.86 12.49
N VAL A 123 8.60 11.66 12.81
CA VAL A 123 9.32 10.71 13.69
C VAL A 123 10.69 10.37 13.08
N ARG A 124 10.73 10.07 11.77
CA ARG A 124 11.96 9.75 11.07
C ARG A 124 12.95 10.91 11.07
N LEU A 125 12.48 12.11 10.77
CA LEU A 125 13.27 13.33 10.82
C LEU A 125 13.87 13.55 12.23
N ALA A 126 13.09 13.34 13.28
CA ALA A 126 13.53 13.53 14.66
C ALA A 126 14.52 12.45 15.14
N GLY A 127 14.50 11.27 14.51
CA GLY A 127 15.40 10.15 14.80
C GLY A 127 16.73 10.16 14.02
N GLU A 128 16.88 11.01 13.00
CA GLU A 128 18.15 11.18 12.28
C GLU A 128 19.19 11.86 13.20
N PRO A 129 20.32 11.21 13.55
CA PRO A 129 21.33 11.84 14.39
C PRO A 129 21.92 13.07 13.70
N ALA A 130 21.84 14.22 14.37
CA ALA A 130 22.43 15.47 13.93
C ALA A 130 23.96 15.33 13.83
N GLY A 131 24.48 15.00 12.63
CA GLY A 131 25.92 14.84 12.42
C GLY A 131 26.35 14.11 11.15
N VAL A 132 25.47 13.43 10.41
CA VAL A 132 25.84 12.75 9.15
C VAL A 132 25.38 13.57 7.94
N THR A 133 25.85 14.81 7.85
CA THR A 133 25.65 15.66 6.67
C THR A 133 27.01 16.01 6.08
N ALA A 134 27.44 15.19 5.11
CA ALA A 134 28.40 15.49 4.03
C ALA A 134 29.32 14.28 3.78
N ARG A 135 28.84 13.28 3.01
CA ARG A 135 29.61 12.41 2.08
C ARG A 135 28.81 11.15 1.70
N THR A 136 27.61 11.32 1.19
CA THR A 136 26.90 10.36 0.31
C THR A 136 25.84 11.09 -0.52
N ALA A 137 26.12 12.36 -0.89
CA ALA A 137 25.26 13.16 -1.74
C ALA A 137 25.54 12.87 -3.22
N ALA A 138 25.20 11.66 -3.66
CA ALA A 138 25.03 11.29 -5.07
C ALA A 138 24.48 9.85 -5.15
N GLY A 139 23.17 9.70 -4.91
CA GLY A 139 22.47 8.43 -5.13
C GLY A 139 21.50 8.10 -4.01
N GLU A 140 20.21 8.24 -4.33
CA GLU A 140 19.06 7.63 -3.63
C GLU A 140 18.85 8.12 -2.20
N TRP A 141 17.81 8.93 -1.95
CA TRP A 141 17.01 8.94 -0.70
C TRP A 141 15.75 9.78 -0.93
N GLY A 142 14.85 9.22 -1.74
CA GLY A 142 13.41 9.50 -1.66
C GLY A 142 12.78 8.41 -0.80
N ALA A 143 11.96 8.77 0.17
CA ALA A 143 11.18 7.80 0.95
C ALA A 143 9.99 7.32 0.11
N ASN A 144 10.31 6.58 -0.95
CA ASN A 144 9.36 6.23 -1.97
C ASN A 144 8.33 5.22 -1.42
N THR A 145 7.04 5.51 -1.55
CA THR A 145 5.96 4.51 -1.53
C THR A 145 6.17 3.45 -2.62
N HIS A 146 7.00 3.74 -3.62
CA HIS A 146 7.47 2.83 -4.66
C HIS A 146 8.98 2.57 -4.50
N ARG A 147 9.35 1.46 -3.86
CA ARG A 147 10.74 1.11 -3.58
C ARG A 147 11.24 0.11 -4.59
N SER A 148 12.51 0.22 -4.98
CA SER A 148 13.19 -0.78 -5.80
C SER A 148 13.90 -1.76 -4.87
N VAL A 149 13.56 -3.04 -4.94
CA VAL A 149 14.20 -4.11 -4.18
C VAL A 149 15.06 -4.92 -5.14
N ALA A 150 16.38 -4.84 -4.98
CA ALA A 150 17.29 -5.75 -5.67
C ALA A 150 17.13 -7.16 -5.08
N ALA A 151 17.06 -8.19 -5.90
CA ALA A 151 16.98 -9.58 -5.46
C ALA A 151 17.81 -10.47 -6.39
N ARG A 152 17.94 -11.76 -6.03
CA ARG A 152 18.55 -12.77 -6.89
C ARG A 152 17.58 -13.88 -7.20
N ALA A 153 17.48 -14.27 -8.46
CA ALA A 153 16.72 -15.43 -8.90
C ALA A 153 17.63 -16.33 -9.75
N GLY A 154 17.91 -17.54 -9.29
CA GLY A 154 18.84 -18.45 -9.97
C GLY A 154 20.23 -17.85 -10.19
N GLY A 155 20.72 -17.05 -9.22
CA GLY A 155 22.00 -16.32 -9.31
C GLY A 155 21.99 -15.04 -10.15
N ARG A 156 20.91 -14.76 -10.89
CA ARG A 156 20.77 -13.55 -11.71
C ARG A 156 20.24 -12.38 -10.87
N PRO A 157 20.80 -11.17 -10.99
CA PRO A 157 20.22 -10.00 -10.36
C PRO A 157 18.87 -9.68 -11.02
N VAL A 158 17.84 -9.53 -10.20
CA VAL A 158 16.51 -9.09 -10.60
C VAL A 158 16.11 -7.89 -9.76
N ARG A 159 15.25 -7.03 -10.32
CA ARG A 159 14.73 -5.86 -9.63
C ARG A 159 13.23 -6.02 -9.47
N LEU A 160 12.77 -5.87 -8.24
CA LEU A 160 11.36 -5.92 -7.87
C LEU A 160 10.91 -4.52 -7.50
N THR A 161 9.63 -4.24 -7.67
CA THR A 161 9.03 -2.98 -7.24
C THR A 161 8.11 -3.21 -6.03
N LEU A 162 8.37 -2.53 -4.92
CA LEU A 162 7.57 -2.61 -3.69
C LEU A 162 6.72 -1.37 -3.52
N HIS A 163 5.41 -1.56 -3.46
CA HIS A 163 4.39 -0.55 -3.23
C HIS A 163 3.95 -0.58 -1.76
N VAL A 164 4.19 0.50 -1.01
CA VAL A 164 3.84 0.64 0.41
C VAL A 164 2.65 1.58 0.56
N HIS A 165 1.47 1.09 0.16
CA HIS A 165 0.20 1.81 0.24
C HIS A 165 -1.00 0.85 0.08
N PRO A 166 -2.24 1.30 0.33
CA PRO A 166 -3.44 0.53 0.00
C PRO A 166 -3.50 0.10 -1.47
N VAL A 167 -3.97 -1.12 -1.73
CA VAL A 167 -3.98 -1.73 -3.08
C VAL A 167 -4.82 -0.96 -4.10
N ASP A 168 -5.82 -0.21 -3.65
CA ASP A 168 -6.70 0.62 -4.47
C ASP A 168 -6.03 1.89 -5.03
N LEU A 169 -4.81 2.19 -4.58
CA LEU A 169 -3.95 3.25 -5.12
C LEU A 169 -2.92 2.75 -6.14
N LEU A 170 -2.84 1.43 -6.39
CA LEU A 170 -1.87 0.87 -7.32
C LEU A 170 -2.11 1.40 -8.74
N ARG A 171 -1.03 1.74 -9.43
CA ARG A 171 -1.06 2.23 -10.81
C ARG A 171 0.00 1.57 -11.65
N ASP A 172 -0.21 1.60 -12.95
CA ASP A 172 0.75 1.26 -13.99
C ASP A 172 1.31 -0.18 -13.86
N VAL A 173 0.45 -1.09 -13.38
CA VAL A 173 0.71 -2.54 -13.36
C VAL A 173 -0.37 -3.25 -14.15
N ASP A 174 0.00 -4.14 -15.07
CA ASP A 174 -0.93 -4.79 -15.98
C ASP A 174 -1.88 -5.74 -15.28
N VAL A 175 -1.38 -6.50 -14.31
CA VAL A 175 -2.14 -7.53 -13.59
C VAL A 175 -2.00 -7.35 -12.09
N ILE A 176 -3.13 -7.31 -11.37
CA ILE A 176 -3.14 -7.38 -9.90
C ILE A 176 -3.71 -8.72 -9.44
N VAL A 177 -3.02 -9.36 -8.50
CA VAL A 177 -3.51 -10.59 -7.87
C VAL A 177 -4.43 -10.26 -6.70
N SER A 178 -5.65 -10.77 -6.76
CA SER A 178 -6.66 -10.68 -5.69
C SER A 178 -6.70 -12.00 -4.91
N PRO A 179 -6.45 -12.01 -3.59
CA PRO A 179 -6.61 -13.22 -2.80
C PRO A 179 -8.09 -13.58 -2.67
N SER A 180 -8.46 -14.79 -3.07
CA SER A 180 -9.84 -15.27 -3.11
C SER A 180 -10.00 -16.58 -2.32
N ASN A 181 -11.24 -16.82 -1.89
CA ASN A 181 -11.61 -18.13 -1.37
C ASN A 181 -11.82 -19.14 -2.50
N VAL A 182 -11.86 -20.43 -2.16
CA VAL A 182 -12.11 -21.53 -3.12
C VAL A 182 -13.47 -21.49 -3.79
N TYR A 183 -14.42 -20.66 -3.36
CA TYR A 183 -15.67 -20.44 -4.09
C TYR A 183 -15.60 -19.26 -5.06
N LEU A 184 -14.45 -18.59 -5.13
CA LEU A 184 -14.25 -17.32 -5.85
C LEU A 184 -15.31 -16.26 -5.49
N ALA A 185 -15.87 -16.36 -4.28
CA ALA A 185 -16.88 -15.45 -3.79
C ALA A 185 -16.21 -14.15 -3.35
N LEU A 186 -16.59 -13.03 -3.96
CA LEU A 186 -16.05 -11.73 -3.59
C LEU A 186 -16.59 -11.28 -2.23
N PRO A 187 -15.74 -10.70 -1.36
CA PRO A 187 -16.20 -10.11 -0.11
C PRO A 187 -17.11 -8.91 -0.38
N GLU A 188 -17.91 -8.56 0.61
CA GLU A 188 -18.73 -7.36 0.61
C GLU A 188 -17.82 -6.13 0.48
N PRO A 189 -18.25 -5.10 -0.30
CA PRO A 189 -17.39 -3.96 -0.60
C PRO A 189 -16.92 -3.21 0.63
N TYR A 190 -17.61 -3.21 1.77
CA TYR A 190 -17.19 -2.48 2.97
C TYR A 190 -16.14 -3.22 3.83
N LYS A 191 -15.75 -4.45 3.50
CA LYS A 191 -14.77 -5.20 4.28
C LYS A 191 -13.34 -4.65 4.10
N ALA A 192 -12.52 -4.79 5.14
CA ALA A 192 -11.13 -4.31 5.18
C ALA A 192 -10.13 -5.38 4.67
N SER A 193 -10.39 -5.98 3.51
CA SER A 193 -9.51 -6.96 2.86
C SER A 193 -8.99 -6.44 1.51
N VAL A 194 -7.89 -7.02 1.00
CA VAL A 194 -7.33 -6.70 -0.32
C VAL A 194 -8.38 -6.91 -1.42
N ALA A 195 -9.06 -8.06 -1.41
CA ALA A 195 -10.12 -8.36 -2.40
C ALA A 195 -11.32 -7.40 -2.32
N ALA A 196 -11.71 -6.94 -1.12
CA ALA A 196 -12.77 -5.96 -0.98
C ALA A 196 -12.33 -4.57 -1.48
N SER A 197 -11.08 -4.17 -1.20
CA SER A 197 -10.51 -2.93 -1.76
C SER A 197 -10.43 -2.97 -3.27
N LEU A 198 -9.99 -4.09 -3.85
CA LEU A 198 -9.93 -4.27 -5.31
C LEU A 198 -11.32 -4.25 -5.94
N ARG A 199 -12.32 -4.92 -5.34
CA ARG A 199 -13.71 -4.85 -5.80
C ARG A 199 -14.24 -3.41 -5.80
N ARG A 200 -14.03 -2.67 -4.70
CA ARG A 200 -14.42 -1.25 -4.63
C ARG A 200 -13.71 -0.41 -5.70
N ALA A 201 -12.42 -0.64 -5.93
CA ALA A 201 -11.65 0.14 -6.89
C ALA A 201 -11.99 -0.20 -8.36
N ALA A 202 -12.40 -1.44 -8.63
CA ALA A 202 -12.87 -1.88 -9.94
C ALA A 202 -14.30 -1.44 -10.28
N ALA A 203 -15.10 -1.07 -9.27
CA ALA A 203 -16.45 -0.56 -9.47
C ALA A 203 -16.46 0.89 -9.98
N THR A 204 -17.36 1.19 -10.91
CA THR A 204 -17.61 2.56 -11.39
C THR A 204 -18.60 3.24 -10.45
N HIS A 205 -18.27 4.46 -10.02
CA HIS A 205 -19.10 5.23 -9.11
C HIS A 205 -19.60 6.51 -9.80
N GLY A 206 -20.83 6.90 -9.48
CA GLY A 206 -21.40 8.16 -9.91
C GLY A 206 -20.94 9.32 -9.03
N VAL A 207 -21.36 10.53 -9.39
CA VAL A 207 -20.92 11.76 -8.71
C VAL A 207 -21.37 11.84 -7.26
N THR A 208 -22.44 11.13 -6.89
CA THR A 208 -22.95 11.09 -5.51
C THR A 208 -22.35 9.95 -4.69
N GLY A 209 -21.49 9.12 -5.30
CA GLY A 209 -20.81 7.98 -4.67
C GLY A 209 -21.59 6.68 -4.73
N GLU A 210 -22.71 6.65 -5.45
CA GLU A 210 -23.45 5.44 -5.80
C GLU A 210 -22.63 4.53 -6.74
N VAL A 211 -22.78 3.22 -6.61
CA VAL A 211 -22.14 2.25 -7.52
C VAL A 211 -22.98 2.18 -8.79
N LEU A 212 -22.43 2.65 -9.90
CA LEU A 212 -23.07 2.55 -11.22
C LEU A 212 -22.85 1.18 -11.85
N ASP A 213 -21.66 0.60 -11.65
CA ASP A 213 -21.32 -0.73 -12.16
C ASP A 213 -20.30 -1.43 -11.26
N ASP A 214 -20.48 -2.74 -11.06
CA ASP A 214 -19.58 -3.64 -10.34
C ASP A 214 -19.37 -4.88 -11.22
N PRO A 215 -18.38 -4.87 -12.13
CA PRO A 215 -18.27 -5.88 -13.17
C PRO A 215 -17.70 -7.22 -12.67
N LEU A 216 -16.85 -7.18 -11.63
CA LEU A 216 -16.11 -8.37 -11.17
C LEU A 216 -17.00 -9.55 -10.75
N PRO A 217 -18.10 -9.37 -9.98
CA PRO A 217 -19.01 -10.46 -9.66
C PRO A 217 -19.67 -11.11 -10.88
N GLY A 218 -19.97 -10.34 -11.93
CA GLY A 218 -20.54 -10.86 -13.17
C GLY A 218 -19.52 -11.68 -13.95
N GLU A 219 -18.30 -11.15 -14.10
CA GLU A 219 -17.22 -11.83 -14.81
C GLU A 219 -16.74 -13.10 -14.11
N LEU A 220 -16.66 -13.10 -12.78
CA LEU A 220 -16.32 -14.31 -12.01
C LEU A 220 -17.39 -15.40 -12.14
N ARG A 221 -18.68 -15.03 -12.14
CA ARG A 221 -19.77 -15.98 -12.40
C ARG A 221 -19.68 -16.56 -13.81
N ALA A 222 -19.39 -15.71 -14.81
CA ALA A 222 -19.20 -16.17 -16.18
C ALA A 222 -17.96 -17.08 -16.32
N TRP A 223 -16.86 -16.75 -15.62
CA TRP A 223 -15.68 -17.61 -15.53
C TRP A 223 -16.04 -18.96 -14.91
N ALA A 224 -16.73 -18.97 -13.77
CA ALA A 224 -17.12 -20.19 -13.08
C ALA A 224 -18.02 -21.07 -13.96
N ALA A 225 -18.97 -20.49 -14.70
CA ALA A 225 -19.80 -21.22 -15.64
C ALA A 225 -18.99 -21.88 -16.76
N ARG A 226 -18.06 -21.15 -17.39
CA ARG A 226 -17.19 -21.69 -18.45
C ARG A 226 -16.29 -22.83 -18.00
N HIS A 227 -15.91 -22.85 -16.72
CA HIS A 227 -15.02 -23.87 -16.15
C HIS A 227 -15.76 -24.91 -15.31
N GLY A 228 -17.10 -24.94 -15.36
CA GLY A 228 -17.93 -25.87 -14.59
C GLY A 228 -17.85 -25.67 -13.07
N ALA A 229 -17.33 -24.56 -12.57
CA ALA A 229 -17.16 -24.28 -11.15
C ALA A 229 -18.38 -23.57 -10.51
N SER A 230 -19.47 -23.35 -11.25
CA SER A 230 -20.69 -22.71 -10.73
C SER A 230 -21.20 -23.39 -9.47
N GLY A 231 -21.19 -22.67 -8.34
CA GLY A 231 -21.67 -23.15 -7.05
C GLY A 231 -20.77 -24.20 -6.36
N ARG A 232 -19.57 -24.48 -6.91
CA ARG A 232 -18.64 -25.49 -6.37
C ARG A 232 -17.34 -24.83 -5.95
N ALA A 233 -16.68 -25.41 -4.95
CA ALA A 233 -15.32 -25.03 -4.61
C ALA A 233 -14.38 -25.46 -5.75
N VAL A 234 -13.52 -24.54 -6.20
CA VAL A 234 -12.36 -24.85 -7.03
C VAL A 234 -11.23 -25.40 -6.17
N LEU A 235 -10.27 -26.08 -6.78
CA LEU A 235 -9.08 -26.51 -6.07
C LEU A 235 -8.26 -25.29 -5.61
N PRO A 236 -7.71 -25.29 -4.38
CA PRO A 236 -6.68 -24.34 -3.99
C PRO A 236 -5.54 -24.29 -5.01
N GLY A 237 -5.06 -23.09 -5.34
CA GLY A 237 -4.13 -22.88 -6.46
C GLY A 237 -4.80 -22.43 -7.76
N THR A 238 -6.12 -22.58 -7.89
CA THR A 238 -6.87 -22.11 -9.08
C THR A 238 -6.81 -20.60 -9.22
N VAL A 239 -6.68 -20.10 -10.45
CA VAL A 239 -6.67 -18.66 -10.76
C VAL A 239 -7.75 -18.35 -11.78
N ALA A 240 -8.66 -17.46 -11.42
CA ALA A 240 -9.69 -16.94 -12.31
C ALA A 240 -9.31 -15.53 -12.79
N ALA A 241 -9.23 -15.35 -14.10
CA ALA A 241 -8.88 -14.06 -14.70
C ALA A 241 -10.12 -13.28 -15.12
N THR A 242 -10.20 -12.01 -14.71
CA THR A 242 -11.23 -11.05 -15.10
C THR A 242 -10.59 -9.80 -15.72
N GLY A 243 -11.41 -8.96 -16.34
CA GLY A 243 -11.08 -7.57 -16.58
C GLY A 243 -10.86 -6.80 -15.28
N SER A 244 -10.51 -5.53 -15.42
CA SER A 244 -10.13 -4.65 -14.31
C SER A 244 -11.20 -3.61 -13.95
N GLY A 245 -12.27 -3.49 -14.75
CA GLY A 245 -13.31 -2.48 -14.56
C GLY A 245 -12.72 -1.06 -14.52
N ALA A 246 -13.12 -0.29 -13.50
CA ALA A 246 -12.64 1.07 -13.29
C ALA A 246 -11.12 1.19 -13.03
N LEU A 247 -10.45 0.11 -12.61
CA LEU A 247 -8.99 0.07 -12.44
C LEU A 247 -8.23 0.23 -13.78
N ALA A 248 -8.91 0.06 -14.93
CA ALA A 248 -8.33 0.35 -16.24
C ALA A 248 -7.80 1.79 -16.34
N ARG A 249 -8.44 2.75 -15.67
CA ARG A 249 -7.97 4.16 -15.62
C ARG A 249 -6.68 4.34 -14.82
N GLN A 250 -6.28 3.34 -14.04
CA GLN A 250 -5.03 3.30 -13.28
C GLN A 250 -3.95 2.50 -14.02
N GLY A 251 -4.17 2.07 -15.26
CA GLY A 251 -3.23 1.24 -16.01
C GLY A 251 -3.35 -0.26 -15.71
N VAL A 252 -4.30 -0.68 -14.88
CA VAL A 252 -4.55 -2.09 -14.57
C VAL A 252 -5.41 -2.73 -15.64
N ARG A 253 -4.94 -3.82 -16.24
CA ARG A 253 -5.59 -4.44 -17.40
C ARG A 253 -6.32 -5.72 -17.03
N ARG A 254 -5.85 -6.44 -16.02
CA ARG A 254 -6.47 -7.68 -15.52
C ARG A 254 -6.46 -7.75 -13.99
N VAL A 255 -7.44 -8.47 -13.45
CA VAL A 255 -7.42 -8.90 -12.05
C VAL A 255 -7.44 -10.43 -12.02
N TYR A 256 -6.42 -11.02 -11.39
CA TYR A 256 -6.30 -12.46 -11.26
C TYR A 256 -6.69 -12.88 -9.84
N HIS A 257 -7.82 -13.58 -9.73
CA HIS A 257 -8.39 -14.03 -8.48
C HIS A 257 -7.79 -15.39 -8.11
N ALA A 258 -6.86 -15.39 -7.17
CA ALA A 258 -6.13 -16.57 -6.74
C ALA A 258 -6.86 -17.26 -5.58
N ALA A 259 -7.38 -18.46 -5.80
CA ALA A 259 -8.03 -19.29 -4.79
C ALA A 259 -7.00 -19.87 -3.81
N VAL A 260 -6.75 -19.15 -2.72
CA VAL A 260 -5.78 -19.53 -1.67
C VAL A 260 -6.45 -19.80 -0.33
N ALA A 261 -7.71 -19.40 -0.15
CA ALA A 261 -8.38 -19.46 1.14
C ALA A 261 -9.53 -20.47 1.15
N VAL A 262 -9.44 -21.47 2.02
CA VAL A 262 -10.52 -22.43 2.25
C VAL A 262 -11.35 -21.94 3.44
N PRO A 263 -12.64 -21.59 3.26
CA PRO A 263 -13.44 -21.09 4.37
C PRO A 263 -13.67 -22.19 5.40
N ARG A 264 -13.56 -21.85 6.68
CA ARG A 264 -13.88 -22.75 7.79
C ARG A 264 -15.39 -22.72 8.03
N ALA A 265 -16.04 -23.88 7.93
CA ALA A 265 -17.48 -23.99 8.10
C ALA A 265 -17.91 -23.47 9.49
N GLY A 266 -18.96 -22.62 9.51
CA GLY A 266 -19.49 -22.04 10.74
C GLY A 266 -18.70 -20.85 11.31
N THR A 267 -17.61 -20.41 10.67
CA THR A 267 -16.84 -19.24 11.12
C THR A 267 -16.61 -18.22 9.99
N ASN A 268 -15.98 -17.10 10.32
CA ASN A 268 -15.54 -16.08 9.36
C ASN A 268 -14.07 -16.24 8.94
N ASP A 269 -13.46 -17.36 9.34
CA ASP A 269 -12.03 -17.64 9.20
C ASP A 269 -11.75 -18.50 7.97
N TYR A 270 -10.48 -18.54 7.60
CA TYR A 270 -10.01 -19.32 6.47
C TYR A 270 -8.78 -20.13 6.86
N ASP A 271 -8.70 -21.33 6.33
CA ASP A 271 -7.47 -22.11 6.29
C ASP A 271 -6.72 -21.74 5.01
N VAL A 272 -5.45 -21.38 5.16
CA VAL A 272 -4.54 -21.10 4.05
C VAL A 272 -3.26 -21.89 4.25
N HIS A 273 -2.92 -22.74 3.29
CA HIS A 273 -1.67 -23.48 3.31
C HIS A 273 -0.61 -22.77 2.47
N PRO A 274 0.66 -22.63 2.93
CA PRO A 274 1.72 -21.98 2.14
C PRO A 274 1.94 -22.62 0.76
N ALA A 275 1.79 -23.95 0.67
CA ALA A 275 1.86 -24.66 -0.61
C ALA A 275 0.77 -24.24 -1.61
N ASP A 276 -0.42 -23.85 -1.14
CA ASP A 276 -1.49 -23.34 -2.01
C ASP A 276 -1.15 -21.94 -2.52
N VAL A 277 -0.53 -21.11 -1.68
CA VAL A 277 -0.01 -19.80 -2.09
C VAL A 277 1.03 -19.96 -3.20
N THR A 278 2.02 -20.84 -3.02
CA THR A 278 3.04 -21.12 -4.05
C THR A 278 2.41 -21.62 -5.34
N ARG A 279 1.49 -22.60 -5.26
CA ARG A 279 0.75 -23.10 -6.45
C ARG A 279 -0.03 -22.00 -7.16
N SER A 280 -0.76 -21.17 -6.42
CA SER A 280 -1.51 -20.04 -6.98
C SER A 280 -0.59 -19.06 -7.69
N VAL A 281 0.58 -18.75 -7.15
CA VAL A 281 1.52 -17.82 -7.77
C VAL A 281 2.13 -18.41 -9.04
N SER A 282 2.52 -19.69 -9.03
CA SER A 282 2.93 -20.38 -10.26
C SER A 282 1.82 -20.34 -11.32
N ARG A 283 0.57 -20.58 -10.93
CA ARG A 283 -0.56 -20.52 -11.88
C ARG A 283 -0.83 -19.09 -12.36
N VAL A 284 -0.68 -18.06 -11.52
CA VAL A 284 -0.80 -16.65 -11.92
C VAL A 284 0.20 -16.34 -13.05
N LEU A 285 1.46 -16.73 -12.88
CA LEU A 285 2.51 -16.48 -13.87
C LEU A 285 2.28 -17.27 -15.16
N ALA A 286 1.74 -18.49 -15.06
CA ALA A 286 1.32 -19.26 -16.23
C ALA A 286 0.15 -18.60 -16.99
N VAL A 287 -0.88 -18.14 -16.28
CA VAL A 287 -2.02 -17.41 -16.90
C VAL A 287 -1.55 -16.10 -17.54
N LEU A 288 -0.63 -15.38 -16.89
CA LEU A 288 -0.02 -14.18 -17.46
C LEU A 288 0.69 -14.48 -18.79
N ALA A 289 1.47 -15.57 -18.83
CA ALA A 289 2.12 -16.02 -20.06
C ALA A 289 1.11 -16.41 -21.16
N GLU A 290 0.03 -17.11 -20.80
CA GLU A 290 -1.04 -17.51 -21.72
C GLU A 290 -1.81 -16.32 -22.32
N GLU A 291 -1.99 -15.24 -21.57
CA GLU A 291 -2.74 -14.05 -21.98
C GLU A 291 -1.88 -12.91 -22.55
N ARG A 292 -0.55 -12.96 -22.35
CA ARG A 292 0.39 -11.87 -22.68
C ARG A 292 0.16 -11.28 -24.06
N ASP A 293 0.25 -12.11 -25.10
CA ASP A 293 0.24 -11.66 -26.49
C ASP A 293 -1.18 -11.42 -27.03
N ARG A 294 -2.22 -11.72 -26.23
CA ARG A 294 -3.62 -11.37 -26.55
C ARG A 294 -3.94 -9.90 -26.29
N HIS A 295 -3.03 -9.17 -25.66
CA HIS A 295 -3.19 -7.77 -25.31
C HIS A 295 -2.22 -6.90 -26.13
N THR A 296 -2.65 -5.69 -26.47
CA THR A 296 -1.80 -4.67 -27.11
C THR A 296 -1.79 -3.41 -26.25
N PRO A 297 -0.63 -3.01 -25.68
CA PRO A 297 0.67 -3.72 -25.69
C PRO A 297 0.58 -5.09 -24.98
N PRO A 298 1.56 -5.99 -25.11
CA PRO A 298 1.56 -7.25 -24.35
C PRO A 298 1.57 -7.02 -22.84
N LEU A 299 0.98 -7.94 -22.05
CA LEU A 299 1.10 -7.91 -20.58
C LEU A 299 2.54 -8.22 -20.16
N ARG A 300 3.11 -7.44 -19.25
CA ARG A 300 4.51 -7.57 -18.78
C ARG A 300 4.65 -7.47 -17.27
N SER A 301 3.72 -6.82 -16.57
CA SER A 301 3.83 -6.60 -15.12
C SER A 301 2.75 -7.29 -14.29
N VAL A 302 3.11 -7.76 -13.10
CA VAL A 302 2.20 -8.40 -12.15
C VAL A 302 2.49 -7.97 -10.73
N CYS A 303 1.45 -7.63 -9.97
CA CYS A 303 1.54 -7.22 -8.57
C CYS A 303 0.93 -8.24 -7.62
N PHE A 304 1.73 -8.68 -6.65
CA PHE A 304 1.36 -9.60 -5.60
C PHE A 304 1.17 -8.89 -4.26
N PRO A 305 0.01 -9.02 -3.61
CA PRO A 305 -0.10 -8.79 -2.17
C PRO A 305 0.50 -9.98 -1.40
N LEU A 306 0.68 -9.85 -0.08
CA LEU A 306 0.98 -10.99 0.79
C LEU A 306 -0.24 -11.90 0.93
N LEU A 307 -0.30 -12.93 0.09
CA LEU A 307 -1.43 -13.86 0.00
C LEU A 307 -1.61 -14.66 1.29
N GLY A 308 -2.85 -14.70 1.80
CA GLY A 308 -3.19 -15.44 3.02
C GLY A 308 -2.86 -14.76 4.34
N ALA A 309 -2.07 -13.69 4.35
CA ALA A 309 -1.61 -13.05 5.58
C ALA A 309 -2.62 -12.08 6.25
N GLY A 310 -3.80 -11.95 5.66
CA GLY A 310 -4.93 -11.23 6.28
C GLY A 310 -5.75 -12.17 7.16
N ARG A 311 -7.04 -12.33 6.83
CA ARG A 311 -7.96 -13.24 7.54
C ARG A 311 -7.61 -14.73 7.44
N GLY A 312 -6.67 -15.10 6.58
CA GLY A 312 -6.14 -16.47 6.51
C GLY A 312 -5.09 -16.76 7.58
N GLY A 313 -4.65 -15.76 8.35
CA GLY A 313 -3.79 -15.95 9.52
C GLY A 313 -2.34 -16.35 9.23
N LEU A 314 -1.91 -16.41 7.97
CA LEU A 314 -0.51 -16.70 7.66
C LEU A 314 0.40 -15.56 8.17
N PRO A 315 1.50 -15.86 8.87
CA PRO A 315 2.51 -14.85 9.17
C PRO A 315 3.08 -14.24 7.87
N TYR A 316 3.36 -12.94 7.88
CA TYR A 316 3.85 -12.23 6.69
C TYR A 316 5.10 -12.88 6.07
N HIS A 317 6.05 -13.34 6.89
CA HIS A 317 7.26 -14.00 6.39
C HIS A 317 6.97 -15.34 5.69
N VAL A 318 5.97 -16.11 6.17
CA VAL A 318 5.56 -17.38 5.55
C VAL A 318 4.87 -17.11 4.22
N SER A 319 3.96 -16.13 4.18
CA SER A 319 3.29 -15.70 2.95
C SER A 319 4.30 -15.22 1.91
N LEU A 320 5.24 -14.37 2.33
CA LEU A 320 6.30 -13.84 1.46
C LEU A 320 7.18 -14.95 0.90
N ALA A 321 7.64 -15.87 1.75
CA ALA A 321 8.46 -17.00 1.31
C ALA A 321 7.72 -17.89 0.30
N ALA A 322 6.43 -18.14 0.53
CA ALA A 322 5.61 -18.95 -0.39
C ALA A 322 5.39 -18.26 -1.75
N VAL A 323 5.16 -16.94 -1.77
CA VAL A 323 5.04 -16.16 -3.02
C VAL A 323 6.40 -16.10 -3.73
N TRP A 324 7.46 -15.78 -3.00
CA TRP A 324 8.80 -15.63 -3.55
C TRP A 324 9.32 -16.93 -4.16
N ALA A 325 9.07 -18.09 -3.53
CA ALA A 325 9.52 -19.38 -4.07
C ALA A 325 9.03 -19.63 -5.51
N ALA A 326 7.79 -19.26 -5.84
CA ALA A 326 7.24 -19.40 -7.19
C ALA A 326 7.76 -18.33 -8.14
N VAL A 327 7.84 -17.07 -7.69
CA VAL A 327 8.41 -15.96 -8.47
C VAL A 327 9.86 -16.23 -8.84
N GLU A 328 10.68 -16.61 -7.87
CA GLU A 328 12.09 -16.91 -8.05
C GLU A 328 12.28 -18.05 -9.05
N ALA A 329 11.48 -19.11 -8.95
CA ALA A 329 11.54 -20.23 -9.89
C ALA A 329 11.25 -19.80 -11.34
N GLU A 330 10.27 -18.93 -11.57
CA GLU A 330 9.97 -18.41 -12.91
C GLU A 330 11.06 -17.46 -13.43
N LEU A 331 11.53 -16.53 -12.59
CA LEU A 331 12.59 -15.60 -12.96
C LEU A 331 13.94 -16.32 -13.22
N ALA A 332 14.23 -17.38 -12.46
CA ALA A 332 15.41 -18.22 -12.66
C ALA A 332 15.40 -18.94 -14.01
N ARG A 333 14.21 -19.28 -14.55
CA ARG A 333 14.04 -19.83 -15.92
C ARG A 333 14.21 -18.76 -17.01
N GLY A 334 14.39 -17.50 -16.64
CA GLY A 334 14.65 -16.40 -17.55
C GLY A 334 13.40 -15.65 -18.01
N ALA A 335 12.29 -15.79 -17.29
CA ALA A 335 11.12 -14.94 -17.52
C ALA A 335 11.46 -13.46 -17.26
N ASP A 336 10.99 -12.58 -18.14
CA ASP A 336 11.24 -11.13 -18.10
C ASP A 336 9.99 -10.38 -17.61
N TRP A 337 9.47 -10.81 -16.46
CA TRP A 337 8.30 -10.19 -15.83
C TRP A 337 8.73 -9.02 -14.94
N ASP A 338 8.01 -7.90 -15.04
CA ASP A 338 8.11 -6.83 -14.05
C ASP A 338 7.26 -7.22 -12.82
N VAL A 339 7.94 -7.62 -11.75
CA VAL A 339 7.29 -8.16 -10.55
C VAL A 339 7.18 -7.08 -9.49
N HIS A 340 5.95 -6.87 -9.05
CA HIS A 340 5.63 -5.92 -8.00
C HIS A 340 5.09 -6.62 -6.75
N PHE A 341 5.33 -6.04 -5.59
CA PHE A 341 4.70 -6.38 -4.33
C PHE A 341 3.90 -5.18 -3.81
N VAL A 342 2.74 -5.42 -3.21
CA VAL A 342 1.96 -4.36 -2.53
C VAL A 342 1.66 -4.73 -1.09
N VAL A 343 2.01 -3.83 -0.18
CA VAL A 343 1.83 -3.98 1.26
C VAL A 343 1.32 -2.68 1.86
N ARG A 344 0.62 -2.75 3.00
CA ARG A 344 0.04 -1.57 3.66
C ARG A 344 0.86 -1.07 4.86
N THR A 345 1.75 -1.88 5.39
CA THR A 345 2.46 -1.60 6.65
C THR A 345 3.95 -1.58 6.42
N ALA A 346 4.66 -0.75 7.20
CA ALA A 346 6.12 -0.70 7.19
C ALA A 346 6.74 -2.06 7.54
N GLU A 347 6.19 -2.76 8.53
CA GLU A 347 6.62 -4.11 8.93
C GLU A 347 6.61 -5.11 7.75
N ALA A 348 5.55 -5.09 6.94
CA ALA A 348 5.45 -5.95 5.77
C ALA A 348 6.42 -5.50 4.65
N ALA A 349 6.66 -4.18 4.53
CA ALA A 349 7.63 -3.64 3.58
C ALA A 349 9.06 -4.07 3.90
N GLU A 350 9.47 -3.97 5.17
CA GLU A 350 10.78 -4.42 5.67
C GLU A 350 11.01 -5.92 5.46
N LEU A 351 9.94 -6.73 5.46
CA LEU A 351 10.05 -8.15 5.11
C LEU A 351 10.37 -8.34 3.62
N VAL A 352 9.67 -7.64 2.73
CA VAL A 352 9.93 -7.73 1.28
C VAL A 352 11.33 -7.24 0.93
N GLU A 353 11.80 -6.18 1.59
CA GLU A 353 13.15 -5.63 1.41
C GLU A 353 14.27 -6.60 1.84
N ARG A 354 13.95 -7.62 2.64
CA ARG A 354 14.92 -8.64 3.08
C ARG A 354 15.07 -9.82 2.11
N ILE A 355 14.24 -9.93 1.07
CA ILE A 355 14.41 -10.95 0.00
C ILE A 355 15.87 -11.08 -0.48
N PRO A 356 16.59 -9.99 -0.84
CA PRO A 356 18.00 -10.07 -1.27
C PRO A 356 18.97 -10.75 -0.30
N ALA A 357 18.66 -10.79 1.01
CA ALA A 357 19.58 -11.30 2.02
C ALA A 357 19.63 -12.85 2.08
N GLY A 358 18.86 -13.57 1.25
CA GLY A 358 18.80 -15.03 1.26
C GLY A 358 18.16 -15.63 2.53
N GLY A 359 17.64 -14.78 3.41
CA GLY A 359 17.00 -15.19 4.66
C GLY A 359 15.52 -15.48 4.47
N VAL A 360 15.18 -16.65 3.94
CA VAL A 360 13.94 -17.30 4.40
C VAL A 360 14.27 -17.83 5.80
N PRO A 361 13.62 -17.37 6.89
CA PRO A 361 13.84 -17.96 8.19
C PRO A 361 13.42 -19.42 8.13
N VAL A 362 14.39 -20.31 8.34
CA VAL A 362 14.18 -21.76 8.47
C VAL A 362 13.26 -21.98 9.67
N HIS A 363 12.32 -22.92 9.51
CA HIS A 363 11.37 -23.35 10.54
C HIS A 363 12.02 -23.47 11.92
N GLY A 364 11.29 -22.98 12.94
CA GLY A 364 11.63 -23.23 14.34
C GLY A 364 11.74 -24.74 14.61
N PRO A 365 12.55 -25.13 15.62
CA PRO A 365 12.81 -26.53 15.90
C PRO A 365 11.50 -27.26 16.19
N GLY A 366 11.29 -28.38 15.51
CA GLY A 366 10.16 -29.27 15.79
C GLY A 366 10.18 -29.73 17.26
N PRO A 367 9.02 -30.13 17.81
CA PRO A 367 8.94 -30.57 19.19
C PRO A 367 9.84 -31.80 19.38
N ALA A 368 10.77 -31.69 20.33
CA ALA A 368 11.53 -32.82 20.82
C ALA A 368 10.64 -33.70 21.69
N GLY A 369 10.68 -35.02 21.44
CA GLY A 369 10.36 -36.07 22.42
C GLY A 369 8.89 -36.33 22.67
#